data_AF-H7CDP7-F1
#
_entry.id   AF-H7CDP7-F1
#
_cell.length_a   1.000
_cell.length_b   1.000
_cell.length_c   1.000
_cell.angle_alpha   90.00
_cell.angle_beta   90.00
_cell.angle_gamma   90.00
#
_symmetry.space_group_name_H-M   'P 1'
#
loop_
_entity.id
_entity.type
_entity.pdbx_description
1 polymer ?
#
loop_
_entity_poly.entity_id
_entity_poly.type
_entity_poly.pdbx_seq_one_letter_code
_entity_poly.pdbx_strand_id
1 'polypeptide(L)' 'MTNIFLYSKSNKTKYKTYKIYLYFKKYNKYNLIKLGIYNSKLNIISCIYYLLLKYLKYGFKLNKNIIKILLYKFKI' A
#
# COMPACT_ATOMS: atom_id res chain seq x y z
N MET A 1 12.97 -5.84 -8.14
CA MET A 1 12.14 -6.27 -6.99
C MET A 1 10.75 -5.68 -7.16
N THR A 2 9.70 -6.51 -7.18
CA THR A 2 8.31 -6.12 -7.50
C THR A 2 7.43 -6.28 -6.27
N ASN A 3 7.35 -5.23 -5.46
CA ASN A 3 6.73 -5.30 -4.13
C ASN A 3 5.72 -4.18 -3.92
N ILE A 4 4.69 -4.50 -3.15
CA ILE A 4 3.75 -3.53 -2.60
C ILE A 4 4.09 -3.35 -1.12
N PHE A 5 4.41 -2.12 -0.71
CA PHE A 5 4.87 -1.83 0.65
C PHE A 5 4.22 -0.56 1.23
N LEU A 6 4.29 -0.47 2.56
CA LEU A 6 3.89 0.71 3.30
C LEU A 6 5.08 1.64 3.44
N TYR A 7 4.87 2.89 3.08
CA TYR A 7 5.83 3.95 3.29
C TYR A 7 5.23 5.00 4.23
N SER A 8 5.85 5.19 5.39
CA SER A 8 5.56 6.34 6.24
C SER A 8 6.44 7.51 5.83
N LYS A 9 5.83 8.65 5.49
CA LYS A 9 6.54 9.92 5.47
C LYS A 9 6.24 10.67 6.77
N SER A 10 7.21 11.42 7.26
CA SER A 10 6.98 12.45 8.28
C SER A 10 5.95 13.44 7.73
N ASN A 11 4.77 13.46 8.34
CA ASN A 11 3.69 14.39 8.01
C ASN A 11 3.53 15.40 9.15
N LYS A 12 3.06 16.61 8.83
CA LYS A 12 2.69 17.65 9.83
C LYS A 12 1.49 17.26 10.69
N THR A 13 0.79 16.18 10.35
CA THR A 13 -0.41 15.72 11.06
C THR A 13 -0.04 15.05 12.39
N LYS A 14 -0.87 15.26 13.42
CA LYS A 14 -0.72 14.67 14.77
C LYS A 14 -0.52 13.14 14.76
N TYR A 15 -1.09 12.45 13.77
CA TYR A 15 -1.00 11.00 13.63
C TYR A 15 -0.19 10.57 12.41
N LYS A 16 0.55 9.46 12.54
CA LYS A 16 1.31 8.85 11.44
C LYS A 16 0.36 8.30 10.38
N THR A 17 0.55 8.76 9.15
CA THR A 17 -0.11 8.22 7.96
C THR A 17 0.89 7.44 7.12
N TYR A 18 0.49 6.26 6.68
CA TYR A 18 1.24 5.40 5.79
C TYR A 18 0.64 5.50 4.38
N LYS A 19 1.49 5.56 3.37
CA LYS A 19 1.08 5.43 1.97
C LYS A 19 1.35 4.01 1.50
N ILE A 20 0.41 3.42 0.79
CA ILE A 20 0.60 2.11 0.15
C ILE A 20 1.18 2.41 -1.23
N TYR A 21 2.40 1.96 -1.49
CA TYR A 21 3.07 2.12 -2.77
C TYR A 21 3.33 0.76 -3.41
N LEU A 22 3.18 0.74 -4.73
CA LEU A 22 3.66 -0.33 -5.59
C LEU A 22 4.97 0.10 -6.23
N TYR A 23 5.97 -0.76 -6.14
CA TYR A 23 7.30 -0.54 -6.67
C TYR A 23 7.64 -1.61 -7.70
N PHE A 24 8.06 -1.16 -8.88
CA PHE A 24 8.47 -2.03 -9.98
C PHE A 24 9.58 -1.41 -10.80
N LYS A 25 10.35 -2.26 -11.47
CA LYS A 25 11.39 -1.85 -12.41
C LYS A 25 10.86 -2.02 -13.82
N LYS A 26 10.90 -0.97 -14.65
CA LYS A 26 10.55 -1.02 -16.08
C LYS A 26 11.66 -0.31 -16.87
N TYR A 27 12.21 -0.96 -17.89
CA TYR A 27 13.31 -0.41 -18.72
C TYR A 27 14.45 0.21 -17.90
N ASN A 28 14.97 -0.55 -16.93
CA ASN A 28 16.01 -0.11 -15.99
C ASN A 28 15.69 1.07 -15.07
N LYS A 29 14.49 1.67 -15.15
CA LYS A 29 14.03 2.72 -14.23
C LYS A 29 13.10 2.15 -13.16
N TYR A 30 13.21 2.71 -11.95
CA TYR A 30 12.34 2.37 -10.83
C TYR A 30 11.11 3.27 -10.84
N ASN A 31 9.94 2.63 -10.81
CA ASN A 31 8.65 3.31 -10.80
C ASN A 31 7.94 3.05 -9.48
N LEU A 32 7.26 4.10 -8.99
CA LEU A 32 6.43 4.08 -7.79
C LEU A 32 5.01 4.52 -8.15
N ILE A 33 4.03 3.68 -7.85
CA ILE A 33 2.60 4.02 -8.00
C ILE A 33 1.98 4.05 -6.60
N LYS A 34 1.31 5.15 -6.28
CA LYS A 34 0.54 5.25 -5.03
C LYS A 34 -0.77 4.48 -5.19
N LEU A 35 -0.96 3.43 -4.40
CA LEU A 35 -2.19 2.63 -4.39
C LEU A 35 -3.18 3.07 -3.30
N GLY A 36 -2.71 3.74 -2.25
CA GLY A 36 -3.60 4.07 -1.15
C GLY A 36 -2.94 4.78 0.03
N ILE A 37 -3.72 4.91 1.10
CA ILE A 37 -3.33 5.45 2.39
C ILE A 37 -3.90 4.61 3.53
N TYR A 38 -3.16 4.60 4.63
CA TYR A 38 -3.53 3.95 5.87
C TYR A 38 -3.21 4.87 7.05
N ASN A 39 -4.15 5.03 7.98
CA ASN A 39 -3.93 5.67 9.27
C ASN A 39 -4.54 4.79 10.36
N SER A 40 -3.69 4.26 11.23
CA SER A 40 -4.12 3.37 12.32
C SER A 40 -4.94 4.09 13.39
N LYS A 41 -4.61 5.34 13.72
CA LYS A 41 -5.26 6.09 14.80
C LYS A 41 -6.65 6.59 14.41
N LEU A 42 -6.85 6.91 13.13
CA LEU A 42 -8.14 7.33 12.60
C LEU A 42 -8.95 6.17 12.00
N ASN A 43 -8.42 4.94 12.02
CA ASN A 43 -8.98 3.77 11.35
C ASN A 43 -9.31 3.99 9.85
N ILE A 44 -8.50 4.81 9.16
CA ILE A 44 -8.71 5.14 7.75
C ILE A 44 -7.90 4.18 6.90
N ILE A 45 -8.59 3.42 6.04
CA ILE A 45 -7.98 2.57 5.01
C ILE A 45 -8.64 2.88 3.67
N SER A 46 -7.89 3.56 2.79
CA SER A 46 -8.30 3.83 1.42
C SER A 46 -7.29 3.22 0.47
N CYS A 47 -7.75 2.36 -0.43
CA CYS A 47 -6.93 1.65 -1.39
C CYS A 47 -7.66 1.57 -2.73
N ILE A 48 -6.94 1.73 -3.83
CA ILE A 48 -7.48 1.53 -5.18
C ILE A 48 -7.47 0.04 -5.48
N TYR A 49 -8.53 -0.65 -5.07
CA TYR A 49 -8.63 -2.11 -5.08
C TYR A 49 -8.44 -2.73 -6.49
N TYR A 50 -8.97 -2.12 -7.54
CA TYR A 50 -8.83 -2.66 -8.90
C TYR A 50 -7.36 -2.68 -9.36
N LEU A 51 -6.58 -1.64 -9.05
CA LEU A 51 -5.14 -1.60 -9.34
C LEU A 51 -4.41 -2.64 -8.50
N LEU A 52 -4.71 -2.70 -7.19
CA LEU A 52 -4.12 -3.69 -6.29
C LEU A 52 -4.29 -5.12 -6.83
N LEU A 53 -5.52 -5.50 -7.19
CA LEU A 53 -5.86 -6.82 -7.74
C LEU A 53 -5.16 -7.08 -9.08
N LYS A 54 -5.12 -6.09 -9.97
CA LYS A 54 -4.41 -6.19 -11.25
C LYS A 54 -2.93 -6.56 -11.05
N TYR A 55 -2.25 -5.90 -10.11
CA TYR A 55 -0.83 -6.17 -9.85
C TYR A 55 -0.58 -7.45 -9.07
N LEU A 56 -1.49 -7.84 -8.18
CA LEU A 56 -1.46 -9.16 -7.55
C LEU A 56 -1.54 -10.27 -8.61
N LYS A 57 -2.41 -10.14 -9.61
CA LYS A 57 -2.49 -11.07 -10.75
C LYS A 57 -1.19 -11.15 -11.54
N TYR A 58 -0.40 -10.07 -11.57
CA TYR A 58 0.94 -10.04 -12.19
C TYR A 58 2.06 -10.58 -11.29
N GLY A 59 1.74 -11.19 -10.15
CA GLY A 59 2.72 -11.82 -9.25
C GLY A 59 3.40 -10.86 -8.28
N PHE A 60 2.91 -9.64 -8.11
CA PHE A 60 3.45 -8.71 -7.10
C PHE A 60 3.14 -9.22 -5.69
N LYS A 61 4.15 -9.22 -4.83
CA LYS A 61 3.99 -9.67 -3.44
C LYS A 61 3.56 -8.51 -2.55
N LEU A 62 2.52 -8.75 -1.75
CA LEU A 62 2.11 -7.84 -0.68
C LEU A 62 3.00 -8.01 0.54
N ASN A 63 3.33 -6.88 1.18
CA ASN A 63 3.89 -6.90 2.51
C ASN A 63 2.88 -7.49 3.52
N LYS A 64 3.34 -8.36 4.44
CA LYS A 64 2.54 -8.99 5.50
C LYS A 64 1.68 -7.97 6.28
N ASN A 65 2.20 -6.77 6.52
CA ASN A 65 1.46 -5.72 7.23
C ASN A 65 0.24 -5.22 6.45
N ILE A 66 0.33 -5.13 5.12
CA ILE A 66 -0.78 -4.70 4.27
C ILE A 66 -1.88 -5.76 4.27
N ILE A 67 -1.50 -7.04 4.23
CA ILE A 67 -2.46 -8.15 4.31
C ILE A 67 -3.25 -8.06 5.63
N LYS A 68 -2.57 -7.86 6.77
CA LYS A 68 -3.22 -7.69 8.08
C LYS A 68 -4.18 -6.50 8.08
N ILE A 69 -3.78 -5.35 7.52
CA ILE A 69 -4.62 -4.15 7.44
C ILE A 69 -5.86 -4.39 6.57
N LEU A 70 -5.69 -5.03 5.41
CA LEU A 70 -6.80 -5.34 4.52
C LEU A 70 -7.79 -6.31 5.18
N LEU A 71 -7.28 -7.39 5.80
CA LEU A 71 -8.11 -8.36 6.52
C LEU A 71 -8.85 -7.73 7.70
N TYR A 72 -8.20 -6.83 8.45
CA TYR A 72 -8.85 -6.11 9.54
C TYR A 72 -10.06 -5.29 9.07
N LYS A 73 -9.94 -4.65 7.89
CA LYS A 73 -11.05 -3.90 7.31
C LYS A 73 -12.25 -4.78 6.93
N PHE A 74 -11.99 -5.98 6.39
CA PHE A 74 -13.05 -6.90 5.95
C PHE A 74 -13.64 -7.75 7.10
N LYS A 75 -12.99 -7.76 8.27
CA LYS A 75 -13.50 -8.46 9.46
C LYS A 75 -14.57 -7.65 10.21
N ILE A 76 -14.67 -6.34 9.92
CA ILE A 76 -15.76 -5.48 10.37
C ILE A 76 -16.98 -5.78 9.49
#